data_AF-A0A0B6Y203-F1
#
_entry.id   AF-A0A0B6Y203-F1
#
_cell.length_a   1.000
_cell.length_b   1.000
_cell.length_c   1.000
_cell.angle_alpha   90.00
_cell.angle_beta   90.00
_cell.angle_gamma   90.00
#
_symmetry.space_group_name_H-M   'P 1'
#
loop_
_entity.id
_entity.type
_entity.pdbx_description
1 polymer ?
#
loop_
_entity_poly.entity_id
_entity_poly.type
_entity_poly.pdbx_seq_one_letter_code
_entity_poly.pdbx_strand_id
1 'polypeptide(L)'
;GKGYEKESFYSNMKFQFLGIENIHVMRTSLQKLTEMSELKKPSMNDFLSRLESAGWLKHIAAIIETSAAIAKAISDGISVLVHCSDGWDRTAQTCSLAQLML
;
A
#
# COMPACT_ATOMS: atom_id res chain seq x y z
N GLY A 1 -7.46 -20.88 10.26
CA GLY A 1 -6.26 -20.21 10.79
C GLY A 1 -5.74 -19.23 9.76
N LYS A 2 -5.35 -18.03 10.18
CA LYS A 2 -4.57 -17.05 9.41
C LYS A 2 -3.48 -16.52 10.35
N GLY A 3 -2.51 -15.74 9.85
CA GLY A 3 -1.47 -15.18 10.71
C GLY A 3 -0.33 -14.55 9.94
N TYR A 4 0.80 -14.45 10.62
CA TYR A 4 2.07 -13.97 10.11
C TYR A 4 3.20 -14.73 10.80
N GLU A 5 4.36 -14.77 10.17
CA GLU A 5 5.57 -15.44 10.61
C GLU A 5 6.16 -14.67 11.80
N LYS A 6 6.15 -15.28 13.00
CA LYS A 6 6.80 -14.68 14.17
C LYS A 6 8.30 -14.96 14.12
N GLU A 7 9.11 -13.94 14.33
CA GLU A 7 10.59 -14.04 14.31
C GLU A 7 11.13 -15.11 15.28
N SER A 8 10.41 -15.42 16.37
CA SER A 8 10.78 -16.50 17.30
C SER A 8 10.78 -17.90 16.68
N PHE A 9 10.07 -18.11 15.57
CA PHE A 9 9.98 -19.40 14.86
C PHE A 9 10.80 -19.44 13.57
N TYR A 10 11.32 -18.30 13.10
CA TYR A 10 12.05 -18.18 11.84
C TYR A 10 13.37 -17.44 12.07
N SER A 11 14.46 -18.20 12.22
CA SER A 11 15.79 -17.62 12.41
C SER A 11 16.24 -16.83 11.18
N ASN A 12 16.99 -15.75 11.41
CA ASN A 12 17.52 -14.85 10.37
C ASN A 12 16.47 -14.12 9.51
N MET A 13 15.23 -14.04 10.00
CA MET A 13 14.16 -13.27 9.38
C MET A 13 13.88 -12.01 10.19
N LYS A 14 13.60 -10.89 9.51
CA LYS A 14 12.97 -9.71 10.10
C LYS A 14 11.58 -9.54 9.50
N PHE A 15 10.58 -9.37 10.36
CA PHE A 15 9.19 -9.18 9.94
C PHE A 15 8.82 -7.69 9.96
N GLN A 16 8.15 -7.19 8.92
CA GLN A 16 7.72 -5.79 8.85
C GLN A 16 6.27 -5.69 8.36
N PHE A 17 5.46 -4.91 9.10
CA PHE A 17 4.16 -4.46 8.63
C PHE A 17 4.29 -3.17 7.83
N LEU A 18 3.66 -3.14 6.66
CA LEU A 18 3.78 -2.06 5.67
C LEU A 18 2.47 -1.27 5.49
N GLY A 19 1.44 -1.56 6.30
CA GLY A 19 0.28 -0.67 6.48
C GLY A 19 -0.64 -0.49 5.26
N ILE A 20 -0.54 -1.32 4.21
CA ILE A 20 -1.43 -1.24 3.05
C ILE A 20 -2.78 -1.90 3.37
N GLU A 21 -3.81 -1.07 3.36
CA GLU A 21 -5.20 -1.44 3.65
C GLU A 21 -5.78 -2.45 2.64
N ASN A 22 -6.85 -3.13 3.05
CA ASN A 22 -7.49 -4.14 2.22
C ASN A 22 -8.33 -3.54 1.07
N ILE A 23 -8.77 -4.40 0.15
CA ILE A 23 -9.53 -4.01 -1.04
C ILE A 23 -10.84 -3.27 -0.74
N HIS A 24 -11.47 -3.48 0.41
CA HIS A 24 -12.72 -2.80 0.78
C HIS A 24 -12.46 -1.33 1.14
N VAL A 25 -11.34 -1.06 1.81
CA VAL A 25 -10.89 0.30 2.10
C VAL A 25 -10.51 1.02 0.81
N MET A 26 -9.75 0.35 -0.07
CA MET A 26 -9.37 0.92 -1.38
C MET A 26 -10.60 1.27 -2.23
N ARG A 27 -11.63 0.40 -2.24
CA ARG A 27 -12.89 0.66 -2.95
C ARG A 27 -13.63 1.88 -2.40
N THR A 28 -13.74 1.96 -1.07
CA THR A 28 -14.37 3.11 -0.39
C THR A 28 -13.60 4.41 -0.67
N SER A 29 -12.27 4.35 -0.66
CA SER A 29 -11.39 5.48 -0.95
C SER A 29 -11.59 5.99 -2.38
N LEU A 30 -11.61 5.09 -3.37
CA LEU A 30 -11.86 5.44 -4.77
C LEU A 30 -13.25 6.03 -4.96
N GLN A 31 -14.28 5.45 -4.33
CA GLN A 31 -15.64 5.95 -4.42
C GLN A 31 -15.72 7.42 -3.95
N LYS A 32 -15.14 7.73 -2.78
CA LYS A 32 -15.08 9.11 -2.27
C LYS A 32 -14.36 10.05 -3.24
N LEU A 33 -13.27 9.59 -3.85
CA LEU A 33 -12.52 10.38 -4.84
C LEU A 33 -13.38 10.65 -6.10
N THR A 34 -14.11 9.66 -6.58
CA THR A 34 -14.98 9.81 -7.77
C THR A 34 -16.15 10.76 -7.48
N GLU A 35 -16.78 10.68 -6.30
CA GLU A 35 -17.85 11.60 -5.89
C GLU A 35 -17.39 13.07 -5.90
N MET A 36 -16.10 13.33 -5.70
CA MET A 36 -15.56 14.70 -5.80
C MET A 36 -15.59 15.26 -7.23
N SER A 37 -15.54 14.41 -8.25
CA SER A 37 -15.60 14.85 -9.65
C SER A 37 -16.97 15.39 -10.05
N GLU A 38 -18.00 15.09 -9.26
CA GLU A 38 -19.38 15.53 -9.48
C GLU A 38 -19.68 16.90 -8.85
N LEU A 39 -18.73 17.47 -8.10
CA LEU A 39 -18.89 18.75 -7.42
C LEU A 39 -18.97 19.91 -8.42
N LYS A 40 -20.08 20.66 -8.38
CA LYS A 40 -20.25 21.87 -9.19
C LYS A 40 -19.54 23.04 -8.50
N LYS A 41 -18.36 23.39 -9.01
CA LYS A 41 -17.53 24.54 -8.57
C LYS A 41 -17.15 24.50 -7.06
N PRO A 42 -16.45 23.47 -6.58
CA PRO A 42 -15.97 23.45 -5.20
C PRO A 42 -14.95 24.56 -4.95
N SER A 43 -14.89 25.09 -3.73
CA SER A 43 -13.74 25.89 -3.31
C SER A 43 -12.50 24.99 -3.21
N MET A 44 -11.31 25.58 -3.29
CA MET A 44 -10.07 24.79 -3.15
C MET A 44 -9.98 24.10 -1.78
N ASN A 45 -10.43 24.77 -0.72
CA ASN A 45 -10.42 24.20 0.63
C ASN A 45 -11.36 23.00 0.75
N ASP A 46 -12.57 23.08 0.16
CA ASP A 46 -13.51 21.96 0.15
C ASP A 46 -12.95 20.78 -0.66
N PHE A 47 -12.30 21.07 -1.79
CA PHE A 47 -11.66 20.06 -2.62
C PHE A 47 -10.54 19.35 -1.85
N LEU A 48 -9.61 20.09 -1.23
CA LEU A 48 -8.49 19.52 -0.49
C LEU A 48 -8.95 18.71 0.74
N SER A 49 -9.92 19.24 1.50
CA SER A 49 -10.49 18.54 2.65
C SER A 49 -11.13 17.20 2.24
N ARG A 50 -11.86 17.19 1.12
CA ARG A 50 -12.45 15.95 0.59
C ARG A 50 -11.41 14.99 0.05
N LEU A 51 -10.38 15.49 -0.63
CA LEU A 51 -9.25 14.68 -1.14
C LEU A 51 -8.54 13.96 0.02
N GLU A 52 -8.27 14.69 1.10
CA GLU A 52 -7.69 14.15 2.31
C GLU A 52 -8.61 13.10 2.95
N SER A 53 -9.92 13.39 3.06
CA SER A 53 -10.91 12.47 3.62
C SER A 53 -11.12 11.19 2.79
N ALA A 54 -10.81 11.23 1.50
CA ALA A 54 -10.81 10.07 0.62
C ALA A 54 -9.65 9.14 0.95
N GLY A 55 -8.52 9.66 1.41
CA GLY A 55 -7.32 8.88 1.76
C GLY A 55 -6.60 8.26 0.56
N TRP A 56 -7.04 8.55 -0.67
CA TRP A 56 -6.52 7.89 -1.87
C TRP A 56 -5.02 8.08 -2.03
N LEU A 57 -4.54 9.32 -1.91
CA LEU A 57 -3.12 9.63 -2.04
C LEU A 57 -2.28 8.97 -0.94
N LYS A 58 -2.82 8.84 0.28
CA LYS A 58 -2.16 8.11 1.38
C LYS A 58 -2.00 6.63 1.03
N HIS A 59 -3.01 6.00 0.42
CA HIS A 59 -2.91 4.60 -0.02
C HIS A 59 -1.90 4.41 -1.15
N ILE A 60 -1.88 5.31 -2.14
CA ILE A 60 -0.88 5.27 -3.21
C ILE A 60 0.54 5.46 -2.64
N ALA A 61 0.74 6.42 -1.74
CA ALA A 61 2.02 6.63 -1.07
C ALA A 61 2.48 5.37 -0.34
N ALA A 62 1.61 4.73 0.45
CA ALA A 62 1.96 3.50 1.18
C ALA A 62 2.40 2.36 0.24
N ILE A 63 1.75 2.20 -0.93
CA ILE A 63 2.13 1.20 -1.94
C ILE A 63 3.53 1.52 -2.51
N ILE A 64 3.80 2.78 -2.86
CA ILE A 64 5.08 3.20 -3.44
C ILE A 64 6.20 3.09 -2.41
N GLU A 65 6.02 3.59 -1.19
CA GLU A 65 7.00 3.52 -0.10
C GLU A 65 7.36 2.07 0.22
N THR A 66 6.37 1.18 0.27
CA THR A 66 6.58 -0.25 0.46
C THR A 66 7.42 -0.86 -0.66
N SER A 67 7.09 -0.52 -1.90
CA SER A 67 7.79 -1.03 -3.09
C SER A 67 9.23 -0.55 -3.14
N ALA A 68 9.47 0.72 -2.78
CA ALA A 68 10.81 1.30 -2.69
C ALA A 68 11.63 0.65 -1.56
N ALA A 69 11.03 0.35 -0.41
CA ALA A 69 11.69 -0.37 0.66
C ALA A 69 12.10 -1.79 0.24
N ILE A 70 11.24 -2.50 -0.49
CA ILE A 70 11.55 -3.83 -1.06
C ILE A 70 12.71 -3.72 -2.06
N ALA A 71 12.64 -2.79 -3.02
CA ALA A 71 13.69 -2.60 -4.01
C ALA A 71 15.04 -2.23 -3.35
N LYS A 72 15.03 -1.37 -2.32
CA LYS A 72 16.23 -1.01 -1.58
C LYS A 72 16.86 -2.21 -0.87
N ALA A 73 16.05 -3.04 -0.20
CA ALA A 73 16.55 -4.24 0.46
C ALA A 73 17.20 -5.22 -0.53
N ILE A 74 16.57 -5.42 -1.69
CA ILE A 74 17.13 -6.25 -2.77
C ILE A 74 18.46 -5.67 -3.28
N SER A 75 18.52 -4.35 -3.51
CA SER A 75 19.74 -3.65 -3.91
C SER A 75 20.88 -3.78 -2.88
N ASP A 76 20.54 -3.90 -1.59
CA ASP A 76 21.47 -4.16 -0.49
C ASP A 76 21.86 -5.64 -0.34
N GLY A 77 21.45 -6.51 -1.27
CA GLY A 77 21.77 -7.93 -1.25
C GLY A 77 20.91 -8.76 -0.29
N ILE A 78 19.79 -8.21 0.18
CA ILE A 78 18.86 -8.89 1.10
C ILE A 78 17.73 -9.53 0.28
N SER A 79 17.53 -10.84 0.44
CA SER A 79 16.36 -11.52 -0.13
C SER A 79 15.09 -11.14 0.62
N VAL A 80 14.00 -10.84 -0.11
CA VAL A 80 12.73 -10.38 0.48
C VAL A 80 11.60 -11.34 0.12
N LEU A 81 10.88 -11.83 1.14
CA LEU A 81 9.60 -12.53 0.98
C LEU A 81 8.45 -11.53 1.18
N VAL A 82 7.60 -11.39 0.18
CA VAL A 82 6.44 -10.48 0.23
C VAL A 82 5.16 -11.31 0.23
N HIS A 83 4.31 -11.12 1.22
CA HIS A 83 2.97 -11.72 1.26
C HIS A 83 1.94 -10.73 1.83
N CYS A 84 0.67 -10.99 1.57
CA CYS A 84 -0.43 -10.31 2.22
C CYS A 84 -1.36 -11.35 2.86
N SER A 85 -2.68 -11.13 2.84
CA SER A 85 -3.63 -12.12 3.37
C SER A 85 -3.78 -13.33 2.45
N ASP A 86 -3.95 -13.11 1.15
CA ASP A 86 -4.19 -14.16 0.14
C ASP A 86 -3.15 -14.14 -0.99
N GLY A 87 -2.21 -13.18 -0.98
CA GLY A 87 -1.05 -13.15 -1.87
C GLY A 87 -1.26 -12.57 -3.26
N TRP A 88 -2.48 -12.15 -3.64
CA TRP A 88 -2.78 -11.72 -5.02
C TRP A 88 -3.11 -10.23 -5.22
N ASP A 89 -3.32 -9.45 -4.15
CA ASP A 89 -3.70 -8.03 -4.26
C ASP A 89 -2.48 -7.13 -4.00
N ARG A 90 -2.21 -6.85 -2.72
CA ARG A 90 -1.12 -5.97 -2.26
C ARG A 90 0.25 -6.53 -2.61
N THR A 91 0.40 -7.84 -2.55
CA THR A 91 1.62 -8.53 -2.99
C THR A 91 1.91 -8.26 -4.47
N ALA A 92 0.91 -8.40 -5.34
CA ALA A 92 1.08 -8.15 -6.77
C ALA A 92 1.47 -6.68 -7.03
N GLN A 93 0.80 -5.73 -6.35
CA GLN A 93 1.11 -4.30 -6.45
C GLN A 93 2.57 -4.00 -6.08
N THR A 94 3.01 -4.43 -4.90
CA THR A 94 4.32 -4.05 -4.37
C THR A 94 5.46 -4.80 -5.06
N CYS A 95 5.28 -6.07 -5.39
CA CYS A 95 6.27 -6.84 -6.16
C CYS A 95 6.46 -6.25 -7.56
N SER A 96 5.37 -5.91 -8.27
CA SER A 96 5.45 -5.36 -9.63
C SER A 96 6.16 -4.00 -9.63
N LEU A 97 5.82 -3.12 -8.69
CA LEU A 97 6.45 -1.80 -8.58
C LEU A 97 7.91 -1.89 -8.15
N ALA A 98 8.25 -2.78 -7.20
CA ALA A 98 9.65 -2.98 -6.81
C ALA A 98 10.49 -3.47 -8.00
N GLN A 99 9.96 -4.37 -8.83
CA GLN A 99 10.64 -4.83 -10.06
C GLN A 99 10.85 -3.71 -11.08
N LEU A 100 9.96 -2.72 -11.16
CA LEU A 100 10.14 -1.55 -12.01
C LEU A 100 11.17 -0.55 -11.48
N MET A 101 11.47 -0.59 -10.17
CA MET A 101 12.43 0.31 -9.51
C MET A 101 13.86 -0.22 -9.50
N LEU A 102 14.04 -1.52 -9.76
CA LEU A 102 15.34 -2.20 -9.87
C LEU A 102 15.92 -2.06 -11.27
#